data_AF-A0AAN5YLB4-F1
#
_entry.id   AF-A0AAN5YLB4-F1
#
_cell.length_a   1.000
_cell.length_b   1.000
_cell.length_c   1.000
_cell.angle_alpha   90.00
_cell.angle_beta   90.00
_cell.angle_gamma   90.00
#
_symmetry.space_group_name_H-M   'P 1'
#
loop_
_entity.id
_entity.type
_entity.pdbx_description
1 polymer ?
#
loop_
_entity_poly.entity_id
_entity_poly.type
_entity_poly.pdbx_seq_one_letter_code
_entity_poly.pdbx_strand_id
1 'polypeptide(L)'
;MENGYAIDDKGTVMVSVRSEIPQVTGEMCDLWFGWHTTESARYKLWNPVAHQYTYRKPGSEGWSNNTYAERYRGMVSWIDEFVGNSAAKLSIEFIPPSELGVDTAKWAETGIENMVIGRIFLGEYASVITFLISFTKCAASLTNTASSVLASGLLTEPLN
;
A
#
# COMPACT_ATOMS: atom_id res chain seq x y z
N MET A 1 -1.49 18.21 -6.30
CA MET A 1 -0.03 18.03 -6.22
C MET A 1 0.23 16.55 -6.42
N GLU A 2 0.95 16.15 -7.46
CA GLU A 2 1.20 14.72 -7.74
C GLU A 2 2.43 14.18 -7.00
N ASN A 3 3.44 15.02 -6.80
CA ASN A 3 4.65 14.73 -6.05
C ASN A 3 4.92 15.84 -5.03
N GLY A 4 5.04 15.49 -3.75
CA GLY A 4 5.37 16.42 -2.68
C GLY A 4 4.81 15.99 -1.33
N TYR A 5 5.08 16.80 -0.31
CA TYR A 5 4.51 16.63 1.01
C TYR A 5 4.10 17.98 1.62
N ALA A 6 3.16 17.95 2.57
CA ALA A 6 2.75 19.09 3.36
C ALA A 6 2.59 18.65 4.82
N ILE A 7 2.77 19.57 5.75
CA ILE A 7 2.56 19.34 7.18
C ILE A 7 1.54 20.36 7.67
N ASP A 8 0.49 19.91 8.36
CA ASP A 8 -0.50 20.82 8.96
C ASP A 8 -0.02 21.39 10.31
N ASP A 9 -0.84 22.24 10.92
CA ASP A 9 -0.57 22.88 12.21
C ASP A 9 -0.53 21.91 13.40
N LYS A 10 -1.07 20.70 13.23
CA LYS A 10 -1.09 19.62 14.22
C LYS A 10 0.06 18.62 14.02
N GLY A 11 0.92 18.84 13.03
CA GLY A 11 2.03 17.94 12.70
C GLY A 11 1.64 16.76 11.81
N THR A 12 0.42 16.76 11.26
CA THR A 12 -0.02 15.75 10.30
C THR A 12 0.71 15.93 8.98
N VAL A 13 1.40 14.90 8.51
CA VAL A 13 2.09 14.90 7.22
C VAL A 13 1.18 14.33 6.14
N MET A 14 0.95 15.05 5.06
CA MET A 14 0.40 14.50 3.83
C MET A 14 1.52 14.31 2.81
N VAL A 15 1.64 13.11 2.23
CA VAL A 15 2.59 12.79 1.16
C VAL A 15 1.80 12.45 -0.10
N SER A 16 2.30 12.84 -1.27
CA SER A 16 1.83 12.38 -2.58
C SER A 16 3.04 12.05 -3.44
N VAL A 17 2.99 10.91 -4.10
CA VAL A 17 4.01 10.44 -5.03
C VAL A 17 3.33 9.84 -6.26
N ARG A 18 3.80 10.22 -7.44
CA ARG A 18 3.43 9.60 -8.71
C ARG A 18 4.63 8.89 -9.29
N SER A 19 4.52 7.58 -9.43
CA SER A 19 5.52 6.70 -10.03
C SER A 19 4.97 6.11 -11.32
N GLU A 20 5.64 6.30 -12.45
CA GLU A 20 5.29 5.62 -13.70
C GLU A 20 5.86 4.19 -13.69
N ILE A 21 4.99 3.19 -13.82
CA ILE A 21 5.32 1.76 -13.89
C ILE A 21 4.73 1.18 -15.18
N PRO A 22 5.38 1.42 -16.34
CA PRO A 22 4.84 0.99 -17.62
C PRO A 22 4.69 -0.53 -17.67
N GLN A 23 3.67 -1.00 -18.40
CA GLN A 23 3.40 -2.44 -18.64
C GLN A 23 2.98 -3.25 -17.41
N VAL A 24 2.67 -2.60 -16.28
CA VAL A 24 2.07 -3.25 -15.11
C VAL A 24 0.56 -3.01 -15.11
N THR A 25 -0.22 -4.08 -15.00
CA THR A 25 -1.68 -4.02 -14.90
C THR A 25 -2.13 -3.96 -13.43
N GLY A 26 -3.38 -3.57 -13.19
CA GLY A 26 -3.97 -3.63 -11.85
C GLY A 26 -3.96 -5.03 -11.23
N GLU A 27 -4.14 -6.07 -12.05
CA GLU A 27 -4.07 -7.47 -11.58
C GLU A 27 -2.65 -7.86 -11.14
N MET A 28 -1.61 -7.39 -11.85
CA MET A 28 -0.23 -7.60 -11.45
C MET A 28 0.10 -6.91 -10.12
N CYS A 29 -0.50 -5.74 -9.85
CA CYS A 29 -0.43 -5.09 -8.55
C CYS A 29 -1.07 -5.95 -7.46
N ASP A 30 -2.29 -6.45 -7.66
CA ASP A 30 -2.94 -7.33 -6.68
C ASP A 30 -2.12 -8.60 -6.41
N LEU A 31 -1.56 -9.21 -7.46
CA LEU A 31 -0.67 -10.37 -7.34
C LEU A 31 0.54 -10.02 -6.46
N TRP A 32 1.20 -8.89 -6.73
CA TRP A 32 2.36 -8.45 -5.98
C TRP A 32 2.07 -8.30 -4.49
N PHE A 33 1.01 -7.58 -4.11
CA PHE A 33 0.63 -7.35 -2.71
C PHE A 33 0.18 -8.63 -1.99
N GLY A 34 -0.42 -9.58 -2.71
CA GLY A 34 -0.67 -10.92 -2.19
C GLY A 34 0.60 -11.74 -1.95
N TRP A 35 1.63 -11.58 -2.79
CA TRP A 35 2.81 -12.44 -2.86
C TRP A 35 4.02 -11.95 -2.06
N HIS A 36 4.31 -10.64 -2.07
CA HIS A 36 5.52 -10.12 -1.44
C HIS A 36 5.45 -10.16 0.09
N THR A 37 4.25 -10.22 0.66
CA THR A 37 3.99 -10.18 2.11
C THR A 37 4.20 -11.52 2.80
N THR A 38 4.41 -12.60 2.03
CA THR A 38 4.40 -13.96 2.55
C THR A 38 5.78 -14.48 2.95
N GLU A 39 6.84 -13.83 2.48
CA GLU A 39 8.22 -14.20 2.79
C GLU A 39 9.11 -12.96 2.81
N SER A 40 9.93 -12.82 3.85
CA SER A 40 10.83 -11.66 4.01
C SER A 40 11.83 -11.51 2.86
N ALA A 41 12.25 -12.61 2.22
CA ALA A 41 13.09 -12.54 1.03
C ALA A 41 12.39 -11.84 -0.15
N ARG A 42 11.08 -12.05 -0.32
CA ARG A 42 10.28 -11.42 -1.39
C ARG A 42 10.03 -9.95 -1.10
N TYR A 43 9.73 -9.63 0.15
CA TYR A 43 9.54 -8.24 0.58
C TYR A 43 10.80 -7.40 0.34
N LYS A 44 11.99 -7.98 0.56
CA LYS A 44 13.29 -7.37 0.27
C LYS A 44 13.54 -7.07 -1.21
N LEU A 45 12.92 -7.80 -2.13
CA LEU A 45 13.06 -7.52 -3.56
C LEU A 45 12.48 -6.15 -3.95
N TRP A 46 11.51 -5.64 -3.19
CA TRP A 46 10.93 -4.33 -3.45
C TRP A 46 11.92 -3.21 -3.13
N ASN A 47 12.53 -3.26 -1.95
CA ASN A 47 13.51 -2.28 -1.51
C ASN A 47 14.60 -2.97 -0.66
N PRO A 48 15.70 -3.42 -1.29
CA PRO A 48 16.75 -4.17 -0.62
C PRO A 48 17.46 -3.40 0.52
N VAL A 49 17.39 -2.06 0.50
CA VAL A 49 18.04 -1.21 1.50
C VAL A 49 17.14 -1.06 2.72
N ALA A 50 15.85 -0.78 2.52
CA ALA A 50 14.94 -0.45 3.61
C ALA A 50 14.24 -1.67 4.23
N HIS A 51 13.74 -2.60 3.42
CA HIS A 51 12.87 -3.67 3.90
C HIS A 51 13.67 -4.77 4.61
N GLN A 52 13.27 -5.13 5.84
CA GLN A 52 13.99 -6.13 6.65
C GLN A 52 13.17 -7.38 6.94
N TYR A 53 11.89 -7.22 7.26
CA TYR A 53 11.02 -8.32 7.70
C TYR A 53 9.58 -8.10 7.25
N THR A 54 8.87 -9.19 6.96
CA THR A 54 7.41 -9.21 6.81
C THR A 54 6.83 -10.47 7.43
N TYR A 55 5.64 -10.33 8.01
CA TYR A 55 4.78 -11.43 8.42
C TYR A 55 3.32 -11.02 8.26
N ARG A 56 2.49 -11.93 7.75
CA ARG A 56 1.07 -11.66 7.51
C ARG A 56 0.15 -12.33 8.53
N LYS A 57 -0.97 -11.69 8.85
CA LYS A 57 -2.04 -12.22 9.70
C LYS A 57 -3.40 -12.13 9.00
N PRO A 58 -4.16 -13.24 8.88
CA PRO A 58 -3.76 -14.60 9.25
C PRO A 58 -2.59 -15.12 8.42
N GLY A 59 -1.78 -16.01 9.01
CA GLY A 59 -0.58 -16.57 8.37
C GLY A 59 -0.87 -17.57 7.25
N SER A 60 -2.14 -17.93 7.03
CA SER A 60 -2.57 -18.79 5.94
C SER A 60 -2.62 -18.02 4.62
N GLU A 61 -2.14 -18.65 3.56
CA GLU A 61 -2.23 -18.12 2.21
C GLU A 61 -3.42 -18.78 1.48
N GLY A 62 -4.48 -18.02 1.21
CA GLY A 62 -5.65 -18.50 0.45
C GLY A 62 -5.37 -18.57 -1.06
N TRP A 63 -4.36 -19.30 -1.50
CA TRP A 63 -3.89 -19.23 -2.90
C TRP A 63 -4.86 -19.80 -3.93
N SER A 64 -5.51 -20.93 -3.65
CA SER A 64 -6.21 -21.71 -4.68
C SER A 64 -7.64 -21.24 -4.97
N ASN A 65 -8.30 -20.60 -4.01
CA ASN A 65 -9.73 -20.27 -4.11
C ASN A 65 -10.03 -18.77 -4.09
N ASN A 66 -9.00 -17.93 -3.95
CA ASN A 66 -9.17 -16.47 -3.86
C ASN A 66 -8.57 -15.77 -5.09
N THR A 67 -9.25 -14.72 -5.53
CA THR A 67 -8.68 -13.70 -6.44
C THR A 67 -7.42 -13.08 -5.83
N TYR A 68 -6.56 -12.47 -6.63
CA TYR A 68 -5.34 -11.83 -6.11
C TYR A 68 -5.64 -10.75 -5.06
N ALA A 69 -6.70 -9.96 -5.26
CA ALA A 69 -7.15 -8.95 -4.31
C ALA A 69 -7.55 -9.56 -2.94
N GLU A 70 -8.32 -10.65 -2.97
CA GLU A 70 -8.76 -11.38 -1.76
C GLU A 70 -7.60 -12.07 -1.01
N ARG A 71 -6.40 -12.15 -1.62
CA ARG A 71 -5.23 -12.72 -0.93
C ARG A 71 -4.56 -11.74 0.02
N TYR A 72 -4.82 -10.44 -0.07
CA TYR A 72 -4.27 -9.46 0.87
C TYR A 72 -5.30 -8.54 1.52
N ARG A 73 -6.46 -8.28 0.90
CA ARG A 73 -7.49 -7.45 1.54
C ARG A 73 -8.06 -8.17 2.77
N GLY A 74 -8.15 -7.45 3.89
CA GLY A 74 -8.55 -7.95 5.20
C GLY A 74 -7.43 -8.57 6.03
N MET A 75 -6.19 -8.61 5.53
CA MET A 75 -5.04 -9.09 6.30
C MET A 75 -4.22 -7.94 6.89
N VAL A 76 -3.45 -8.25 7.93
CA VAL A 76 -2.48 -7.34 8.54
C VAL A 76 -1.07 -7.82 8.24
N SER A 77 -0.24 -6.96 7.65
CA SER A 77 1.20 -7.20 7.44
C SER A 77 2.01 -6.51 8.52
N TRP A 78 2.71 -7.28 9.33
CA TRP A 78 3.71 -6.82 10.28
C TRP A 78 5.05 -6.73 9.57
N ILE A 79 5.65 -5.54 9.57
CA ILE A 79 6.90 -5.27 8.87
C ILE A 79 7.93 -4.62 9.78
N ASP A 80 9.19 -4.94 9.52
CA ASP A 80 10.32 -4.13 9.97
C ASP A 80 10.94 -3.48 8.74
N GLU A 81 11.05 -2.15 8.73
CA GLU A 81 11.69 -1.41 7.65
C GLU A 81 12.37 -0.14 8.15
N PHE A 82 13.32 0.37 7.35
CA PHE A 82 13.87 1.70 7.55
C PHE A 82 12.99 2.75 6.86
N VAL A 83 12.46 3.69 7.63
CA VAL A 83 11.83 4.90 7.11
C VAL A 83 12.82 6.04 7.27
N GLY A 84 13.47 6.43 6.16
CA GLY A 84 14.64 7.30 6.21
C GLY A 84 15.81 6.61 6.92
N ASN A 85 16.31 7.20 8.01
CA ASN A 85 17.41 6.67 8.80
C ASN A 85 16.95 5.89 10.06
N SER A 86 15.64 5.77 10.27
CA SER A 86 15.07 5.18 11.47
C SER A 86 14.50 3.79 11.19
N ALA A 87 14.88 2.80 11.98
CA ALA A 87 14.25 1.48 11.96
C ALA A 87 12.86 1.57 12.61
N ALA A 88 11.84 1.10 11.92
CA ALA A 88 10.45 1.12 12.38
C ALA A 88 9.86 -0.30 12.36
N LYS A 89 9.03 -0.57 13.36
CA LYS A 89 8.14 -1.74 13.40
C LYS A 89 6.73 -1.24 13.12
N LEU A 90 6.12 -1.72 12.03
CA LEU A 90 4.83 -1.26 11.56
C LEU A 90 3.86 -2.44 11.40
N SER A 91 2.58 -2.16 11.59
CA SER A 91 1.50 -3.02 11.07
C SER A 91 0.81 -2.30 9.92
N ILE A 92 0.46 -3.02 8.86
CA ILE A 92 -0.34 -2.51 7.74
C ILE A 92 -1.59 -3.36 7.61
N GLU A 93 -2.76 -2.82 7.98
CA GLU A 93 -4.05 -3.45 7.70
C GLU A 93 -4.49 -3.07 6.29
N PHE A 94 -4.64 -4.05 5.41
CA PHE A 94 -5.12 -3.82 4.06
C PHE A 94 -6.64 -3.88 4.02
N ILE A 95 -7.29 -2.81 3.57
CA ILE A 95 -8.77 -2.71 3.55
C ILE A 95 -9.30 -2.55 2.12
N PRO A 96 -10.55 -2.95 1.85
CA PRO A 96 -11.16 -2.72 0.55
C PRO A 96 -11.51 -1.23 0.31
N PRO A 97 -11.53 -0.77 -0.95
CA PRO A 97 -11.93 0.61 -1.29
C PRO A 97 -13.30 1.05 -0.77
N SER A 98 -14.24 0.11 -0.63
CA SER A 98 -15.57 0.36 -0.08
C SER A 98 -15.56 0.92 1.34
N GLU A 99 -14.54 0.61 2.15
CA GLU A 99 -14.42 1.16 3.51
C GLU A 99 -14.11 2.67 3.53
N LEU A 100 -13.60 3.22 2.43
CA LEU A 100 -13.41 4.66 2.25
C LEU A 100 -14.52 5.31 1.41
N GLY A 101 -15.60 4.57 1.12
CA GLY A 101 -16.69 5.04 0.26
C GLY A 101 -16.32 5.15 -1.22
N VAL A 102 -15.26 4.46 -1.67
CA VAL A 102 -14.89 4.44 -3.08
C VAL A 102 -15.84 3.52 -3.84
N ASP A 103 -16.54 4.11 -4.81
CA ASP A 103 -17.42 3.39 -5.72
C ASP A 103 -16.61 2.77 -6.87
N THR A 104 -16.41 1.45 -6.80
CA THR A 104 -15.64 0.71 -7.81
C THR A 104 -16.36 0.54 -9.15
N ALA A 105 -17.67 0.80 -9.21
CA ALA A 105 -18.41 0.75 -10.49
C ALA A 105 -17.92 1.82 -11.48
N LYS A 106 -17.32 2.91 -10.98
CA LYS A 106 -16.80 4.04 -11.78
C LYS A 106 -15.36 3.85 -12.25
N TRP A 107 -14.74 2.71 -11.96
CA TRP A 107 -13.35 2.46 -12.28
C TRP A 107 -13.07 2.43 -13.79
N ALA A 108 -13.96 1.78 -14.56
CA ALA A 108 -13.85 1.72 -16.02
C ALA A 108 -13.87 3.12 -16.67
N GLU A 109 -14.65 4.05 -16.13
CA GLU A 109 -14.77 5.43 -16.63
C GLU A 109 -13.55 6.30 -16.26
N THR A 110 -12.87 5.98 -15.16
CA THR A 110 -11.74 6.76 -14.62
C THR A 110 -10.37 6.17 -14.97
N GLY A 111 -10.37 5.05 -15.70
CA GLY A 111 -9.18 4.28 -16.04
C GLY A 111 -8.48 3.70 -14.82
N ILE A 112 -9.16 3.50 -13.68
CA ILE A 112 -8.58 2.88 -12.49
C ILE A 112 -8.70 1.35 -12.64
N GLU A 113 -7.61 0.63 -12.56
CA GLU A 113 -7.60 -0.85 -12.62
C GLU A 113 -7.48 -1.48 -11.23
N ASN A 114 -6.83 -0.78 -10.30
CA ASN A 114 -6.56 -1.28 -8.96
C ASN A 114 -6.50 -0.14 -7.95
N MET A 115 -6.77 -0.49 -6.69
CA MET A 115 -6.51 0.35 -5.54
C MET A 115 -6.11 -0.53 -4.35
N VAL A 116 -4.85 -0.44 -3.94
CA VAL A 116 -4.37 -0.93 -2.64
C VAL A 116 -4.60 0.18 -1.62
N ILE A 117 -5.09 -0.19 -0.43
CA ILE A 117 -5.38 0.72 0.67
C ILE A 117 -4.86 0.07 1.95
N GLY A 118 -4.00 0.78 2.68
CA GLY A 118 -3.52 0.39 4.00
C GLY A 118 -4.07 1.28 5.11
N ARG A 119 -4.09 0.78 6.34
CA ARG A 119 -3.96 1.59 7.58
C ARG A 119 -2.64 1.20 8.22
N ILE A 120 -1.80 2.16 8.58
CA ILE A 120 -0.47 1.88 9.12
C ILE A 120 -0.35 2.28 10.58
N PHE A 121 0.05 1.33 11.39
CA PHE A 121 0.14 1.43 12.83
C PHE A 121 1.63 1.43 13.21
N LEU A 122 2.05 2.44 13.99
CA LEU A 122 3.42 2.55 14.51
C LEU A 122 3.52 1.87 15.89
N GLY A 123 4.60 1.13 16.12
CA GLY A 123 4.87 0.47 17.41
C GLY A 123 4.56 -1.02 17.42
N GLU A 124 5.16 -1.75 18.38
CA GLU A 124 5.34 -3.22 18.51
C GLU A 124 4.21 -4.12 17.98
N TYR A 125 3.98 -4.10 16.67
CA TYR A 125 2.91 -4.82 16.00
C TYR A 125 1.52 -4.60 16.66
N ALA A 126 1.31 -3.38 17.18
CA ALA A 126 0.11 -3.00 17.90
C ALA A 126 -1.09 -2.83 16.95
N SER A 127 -2.29 -3.02 17.51
CA SER A 127 -3.60 -2.88 16.85
C SER A 127 -4.24 -1.49 17.03
N VAL A 128 -3.46 -0.46 17.42
CA VAL A 128 -3.97 0.89 17.75
C VAL A 128 -3.73 1.89 16.62
N ILE A 129 -4.84 2.45 16.11
CA ILE A 129 -5.01 3.07 14.80
C ILE A 129 -4.24 4.38 14.62
N THR A 130 -3.31 4.39 13.67
CA THR A 130 -2.85 5.59 12.97
C THR A 130 -3.18 5.39 11.48
N PHE A 131 -3.66 6.43 10.78
CA PHE A 131 -4.13 6.27 9.40
C PHE A 131 -3.01 6.63 8.44
N LEU A 132 -2.53 5.69 7.63
CA LEU A 132 -1.81 5.97 6.39
C LEU A 132 -2.52 5.25 5.26
N ILE A 133 -3.32 6.00 4.51
CA ILE A 133 -3.97 5.50 3.30
C ILE A 133 -2.95 5.60 2.17
N SER A 134 -2.17 4.54 1.92
CA SER A 134 -1.45 4.44 0.64
C SER A 134 -2.45 4.09 -0.44
N PHE A 135 -2.56 4.91 -1.49
CA PHE A 135 -3.27 4.53 -2.70
C PHE A 135 -2.28 3.89 -3.67
N THR A 136 -2.71 2.92 -4.45
CA THR A 136 -2.01 2.55 -5.67
C THR A 136 -3.03 2.53 -6.76
N LYS A 137 -3.24 3.67 -7.43
CA LYS A 137 -3.95 3.69 -8.71
C LYS A 137 -3.04 2.99 -9.71
N CYS A 138 -3.47 1.89 -10.32
CA CYS A 138 -2.86 1.44 -11.57
C CYS A 138 -3.81 1.88 -12.68
N ALA A 139 -3.34 2.60 -13.69
CA ALA A 139 -4.24 3.17 -14.69
C ALA A 139 -3.63 3.12 -16.07
N ALA A 140 -4.28 2.41 -16.99
CA ALA A 140 -3.96 2.51 -18.40
C ALA A 140 -4.07 3.97 -18.88
N SER A 141 -2.96 4.53 -19.35
CA SER A 141 -3.02 5.70 -20.22
C SER A 141 -3.82 5.36 -21.47
N LEU A 142 -4.73 6.25 -21.88
CA LEU A 142 -5.43 6.22 -23.18
C LEU A 142 -4.46 6.24 -24.38
N THR A 143 -3.15 6.37 -24.14
CA THR A 143 -2.05 6.20 -25.09
C THR A 143 -1.18 4.97 -24.77
N ASN A 144 -1.80 3.81 -24.60
CA ASN A 144 -1.24 2.45 -24.80
C ASN A 144 0.19 2.11 -24.29
N THR A 145 0.76 2.79 -23.29
CA THR A 145 2.13 2.47 -22.79
C THR A 145 2.48 2.86 -21.34
N ALA A 146 1.62 3.55 -20.58
CA ALA A 146 1.97 3.99 -19.23
C ALA A 146 0.89 3.64 -18.21
N SER A 147 1.28 2.92 -17.14
CA SER A 147 0.51 2.79 -15.91
C SER A 147 1.19 3.62 -14.82
N SER A 148 0.45 4.44 -14.07
CA SER A 148 1.03 5.33 -13.05
C SER A 148 0.51 4.98 -11.65
N VAL A 149 1.40 4.63 -10.71
CA VAL A 149 1.11 4.47 -9.28
C VAL A 149 1.09 5.82 -8.59
N LEU A 150 -0.08 6.25 -8.15
CA LEU A 150 -0.24 7.40 -7.25
C LEU A 150 -0.36 6.88 -5.82
N ALA A 151 0.71 7.05 -5.02
CA ALA A 151 0.71 6.85 -3.59
C ALA A 151 0.55 8.20 -2.90
N SER A 152 -0.66 8.51 -2.44
CA SER A 152 -0.85 9.52 -1.40
C SER A 152 -0.86 8.86 -0.02
N GLY A 153 -0.66 9.64 1.04
CA GLY A 153 -0.61 9.15 2.40
C GLY A 153 -0.77 10.29 3.41
N LEU A 154 -1.34 10.00 4.57
CA LEU A 154 -1.42 10.91 5.72
C LEU A 154 -0.64 10.26 6.88
N LEU A 155 0.11 11.00 7.69
CA LEU A 155 0.77 10.53 8.90
C LEU A 155 0.38 11.48 10.02
N THR A 156 -0.41 11.02 11.00
CA THR A 156 -0.89 11.85 12.11
C THR A 156 -0.13 11.52 13.38
N GLU A 157 1.17 11.79 13.45
CA GLU A 157 1.93 11.83 14.72
C GLU A 157 3.16 12.72 14.52
N PRO A 158 3.61 13.49 15.53
CA PRO A 158 4.84 14.26 15.43
C PRO A 158 6.02 13.29 15.24
N LEU A 159 6.82 13.53 14.20
CA LEU A 159 8.17 12.97 14.11
C LEU A 159 8.98 13.57 15.27
N ASN A 160 9.07 12.87 16.39
CA ASN A 160 9.99 13.21 17.48
C ASN A 160 11.43 12.89 17.10
#